data_AF-A0A7C5GJH4-F1
#
_entry.id   AF-A0A7C5GJH4-F1
#
_cell.length_a   1.000
_cell.length_b   1.000
_cell.length_c   1.000
_cell.angle_alpha   90.00
_cell.angle_beta   90.00
_cell.angle_gamma   90.00
#
_symmetry.space_group_name_H-M   'P 1'
#
loop_
_entity.id
_entity.type
_entity.pdbx_description
1 polymer ?
#
loop_
_entity_poly.entity_id
_entity_poly.type
_entity_poly.pdbx_seq_one_letter_code
_entity_poly.pdbx_strand_id
1 'polypeptide(L)' 'MAKRWYSVSVLSNFEKKIAEQIKQSAAEKGLEDQIDEVLVPTEEVIEVRRGKKVTAERRFMPGYVLVHMEMSDEG' A
#
# COMPACT_ATOMS: atom_id res chain seq x y z
N MET A 1 12.71 16.15 -8.77
CA MET A 1 11.49 16.72 -8.14
C MET A 1 11.30 16.05 -6.78
N ALA A 2 10.39 16.53 -5.94
CA ALA A 2 10.18 15.92 -4.63
C ALA A 2 9.22 14.73 -4.75
N LYS A 3 9.59 13.59 -4.16
CA LYS A 3 8.72 12.43 -4.01
C LYS A 3 7.54 12.79 -3.12
N ARG A 4 6.35 12.35 -3.51
CA ARG A 4 5.08 12.66 -2.82
C ARG A 4 4.33 11.37 -2.55
N TRP A 5 3.50 11.41 -1.52
CA TRP A 5 2.56 10.35 -1.20
C TRP A 5 1.27 10.56 -2.00
N TYR A 6 0.85 9.49 -2.69
CA TYR A 6 -0.39 9.42 -3.43
C TYR A 6 -1.28 8.34 -2.83
N SER A 7 -2.57 8.63 -2.69
CA SER A 7 -3.57 7.65 -2.26
C SER A 7 -4.29 7.09 -3.48
N VAL A 8 -4.20 5.78 -3.69
CA VAL A 8 -4.90 5.07 -4.75
C VAL A 8 -6.13 4.40 -4.16
N SER A 9 -7.31 4.77 -4.64
CA SER A 9 -8.56 4.09 -4.30
C SER A 9 -8.64 2.76 -5.05
N VAL A 10 -8.83 1.67 -4.32
CA VAL A 10 -8.88 0.30 -4.84
C VAL A 10 -10.10 -0.45 -4.27
N LEU A 11 -10.43 -1.58 -4.87
CA LEU A 11 -11.50 -2.43 -4.36
C LEU A 11 -11.08 -3.06 -3.02
N SER A 12 -11.95 -2.94 -2.01
CA SER A 12 -11.78 -3.59 -0.70
C SER A 12 -11.50 -5.09 -0.86
N ASN A 13 -10.52 -5.62 -0.11
CA ASN A 13 -9.94 -6.97 -0.20
C ASN A 13 -8.87 -7.20 -1.27
N PHE A 14 -8.70 -6.28 -2.22
CA PHE A 14 -7.65 -6.39 -3.21
C PHE A 14 -6.43 -5.51 -2.88
N GLU A 15 -6.42 -4.77 -1.78
CA GLU A 15 -5.35 -3.79 -1.49
C GLU A 15 -3.95 -4.42 -1.51
N LYS A 16 -3.77 -5.56 -0.82
CA LYS A 16 -2.49 -6.29 -0.83
C LYS A 16 -2.11 -6.76 -2.23
N LYS A 17 -3.09 -7.25 -3.02
CA LYS A 17 -2.83 -7.71 -4.39
C LYS A 17 -2.47 -6.55 -5.32
N ILE A 18 -3.17 -5.42 -5.21
CA ILE A 18 -2.92 -4.23 -6.01
C ILE A 18 -1.57 -3.62 -5.63
N ALA A 19 -1.22 -3.57 -4.35
CA ALA A 19 0.08 -3.09 -3.91
C ALA A 19 1.23 -3.89 -4.56
N GLU A 20 1.14 -5.22 -4.55
CA GLU A 20 2.12 -6.08 -5.21
C GLU A 20 2.10 -5.93 -6.74
N GLN A 21 0.92 -5.79 -7.35
CA GLN A 21 0.79 -5.56 -8.78
C GLN A 21 1.39 -4.21 -9.21
N ILE A 22 1.26 -3.16 -8.39
CA ILE A 22 1.88 -1.85 -8.63
C ILE A 22 3.41 -2.00 -8.60
N LYS A 23 3.96 -2.68 -7.58
CA LYS A 23 5.41 -2.94 -7.50
C LYS A 23 5.90 -3.72 -8.72
N GLN A 24 5.18 -4.77 -9.10
CA GLN A 24 5.57 -5.60 -10.25
C GLN A 24 5.47 -4.83 -11.57
N SER A 25 4.41 -4.02 -11.77
CA SER A 25 4.28 -3.19 -12.97
C SER A 25 5.32 -2.08 -13.01
N ALA A 26 5.73 -1.54 -11.85
CA ALA A 26 6.84 -0.59 -11.74
C ALA A 26 8.15 -1.23 -12.20
N ALA A 27 8.45 -2.44 -11.72
CA ALA A 27 9.62 -3.23 -12.13
C ALA A 27 9.62 -3.53 -13.64
N GLU A 28 8.49 -3.99 -14.19
CA GLU A 28 8.35 -4.30 -15.62
C GLU A 28 8.55 -3.07 -16.52
N LYS A 29 8.16 -1.88 -16.04
CA LYS A 29 8.29 -0.62 -16.78
C LYS A 29 9.62 0.09 -16.51
N GLY A 30 10.49 -0.44 -15.64
CA GLY A 30 11.72 0.24 -15.21
C GLY A 30 11.46 1.54 -14.45
N LEU A 31 10.32 1.63 -13.75
CA LEU A 31 9.89 2.79 -12.96
C LEU A 31 10.24 2.63 -11.48
N GLU A 32 11.09 1.67 -11.12
CA GLU A 32 11.52 1.44 -9.74
C GLU A 32 12.23 2.67 -9.14
N ASP A 33 12.93 3.44 -9.96
CA ASP A 33 13.56 4.70 -9.52
C ASP A 33 12.53 5.80 -9.17
N GLN A 34 11.32 5.70 -9.73
CA GLN A 34 10.25 6.68 -9.50
C GLN A 34 9.31 6.27 -8.36
N ILE A 35 9.08 4.97 -8.16
CA ILE A 35 8.21 4.43 -7.09
C ILE A 35 9.10 3.91 -5.95
N ASP A 36 9.17 4.68 -4.88
CA ASP A 36 9.96 4.33 -3.69
C ASP A 36 9.30 3.24 -2.86
N GLU A 37 8.01 3.40 -2.57
CA GLU A 37 7.33 2.54 -1.62
C GLU A 37 5.84 2.43 -1.91
N VAL A 38 5.27 1.23 -1.69
CA VAL A 38 3.84 0.98 -1.77
C VAL A 38 3.39 0.35 -0.45
N LEU A 39 2.51 1.05 0.26
CA LEU A 39 2.06 0.71 1.60
C LEU A 39 0.55 0.50 1.65
N VAL A 40 0.12 -0.57 2.31
CA VAL A 40 -1.29 -0.81 2.62
C VAL A 40 -1.57 -0.32 4.04
N PRO A 41 -2.53 0.58 4.25
CA PRO A 41 -2.85 1.15 5.56
C PRO A 41 -3.53 0.11 6.48
N THR A 42 -2.70 -0.68 7.15
CA THR A 42 -3.07 -1.68 8.15
C THR A 42 -2.38 -1.39 9.48
N GLU A 43 -3.12 -1.49 10.58
CA GLU A 43 -2.61 -1.38 11.94
C GLU A 43 -2.64 -2.75 12.63
N GLU A 44 -1.61 -3.06 13.41
CA GLU A 44 -1.63 -4.21 14.29
C GLU A 44 -2.45 -3.89 15.54
N VAL A 45 -3.55 -4.61 15.74
CA VAL A 45 -4.37 -4.52 16.94
C VAL A 45 -4.21 -5.78 17.79
N ILE A 46 -4.15 -5.60 19.11
CA ILE A 46 -4.09 -6.73 20.04
C ILE A 46 -5.53 -7.08 20.43
N GLU A 47 -6.05 -8.17 19.87
CA GLU A 47 -7.35 -8.71 20.28
C GLU A 47 -7.16 -9.72 21.40
N VAL A 48 -8.03 -9.68 22.41
CA VAL A 48 -8.10 -10.73 23.44
C VAL A 48 -9.13 -11.76 22.99
N ARG A 49 -8.66 -12.90 22.48
CA ARG A 49 -9.53 -14.03 22.12
C ARG A 49 -9.31 -15.17 23.11
N ARG A 50 -10.38 -15.60 23.80
CA ARG A 50 -10.35 -16.71 24.78
C ARG A 50 -9.25 -16.55 25.86
N GLY A 51 -9.05 -15.32 26.34
CA GLY A 51 -8.05 -15.01 27.37
C GLY A 51 -6.60 -14.95 26.88
N LYS A 52 -6.33 -15.19 25.59
CA LYS A 52 -5.00 -15.02 24.98
C LYS A 52 -4.95 -13.74 24.16
N LYS A 53 -3.84 -13.00 24.28
CA LYS A 53 -3.54 -11.85 23.41
C LYS A 53 -3.16 -12.40 22.03
N VAL A 54 -3.90 -12.01 21.00
CA VAL A 54 -3.64 -12.34 19.60
C VAL A 54 -3.39 -11.03 18.87
N THR A 55 -2.25 -10.94 18.19
CA THR A 55 -2.00 -9.84 17.24
C THR A 55 -2.83 -10.10 15.99
N ALA A 56 -3.72 -9.18 15.67
CA ALA A 56 -4.53 -9.20 14.47
C ALA A 56 -4.25 -7.94 13.64
N GLU A 57 -4.10 -8.08 12.33
CA GLU A 57 -4.01 -6.92 11.44
C GLU A 57 -5.42 -6.37 11.19
N ARG A 58 -5.67 -5.11 11.54
CA ARG A 58 -6.90 -4.38 11.22
C ARG A 58 -6.60 -3.30 10.18
N ARG A 59 -7.37 -3.30 9.10
CA ARG A 59 -7.31 -2.24 8.08
C ARG A 59 -8.04 -1.01 8.61
N PHE A 60 -7.36 0.13 8.70
CA PHE A 60 -7.97 1.39 9.16
C PHE A 60 -8.47 2.25 8.00
N MET A 61 -7.91 2.08 6.79
CA MET A 61 -8.41 2.67 5.54
C MET A 61 -8.65 1.57 4.49
N PRO A 62 -9.76 0.82 4.58
CA PRO A 62 -10.08 -0.18 3.58
C PRO A 62 -10.36 0.49 2.22
N GLY A 63 -9.87 -0.12 1.15
CA GLY A 63 -9.98 0.38 -0.21
C GLY A 63 -8.95 1.44 -0.58
N TYR A 64 -7.87 1.61 0.20
CA TYR A 64 -6.78 2.53 -0.12
C TYR A 64 -5.43 1.84 -0.15
N VAL A 65 -4.57 2.27 -1.08
CA VAL A 65 -3.15 1.94 -1.12
C VAL A 65 -2.38 3.26 -1.19
N LEU A 66 -1.35 3.40 -0.38
CA LEU A 66 -0.47 4.56 -0.38
C LEU A 66 0.74 4.25 -1.26
N VAL A 67 1.07 5.15 -2.16
CA VAL A 67 2.21 5.02 -3.08
C VAL A 67 3.09 6.25 -2.90
N HIS A 68 4.34 6.03 -2.53
CA HIS A 68 5.37 7.05 -2.50
C HIS A 68 6.07 7.06 -3.86
N MET A 69 5.82 8.09 -4.65
CA MET A 69 6.43 8.21 -5.98
C MET A 69 6.76 9.64 -6.36
N GLU A 70 7.70 9.79 -7.27
CA GLU A 70 7.93 11.02 -8.00
C GLU A 70 6.99 11.07 -9.22
N MET A 71 6.11 12.07 -9.30
CA MET A 71 5.37 12.32 -10.54
C MET A 71 6.30 13.01 -11.52
N SER A 72 6.73 12.30 -12.56
CA SER A 72 7.20 12.94 -13.79
C SER A 72 5.98 13.22 -14.68
N ASP A 73 5.86 14.46 -15.14
CA ASP A 73 4.78 14.90 -16.05
C ASP A 73 5.12 14.54 -17.51
N GLU A 74 5.83 13.42 -17.74
CA GLU A 74 6.14 12.91 -19.07
C GLU A 74 4.92 12.16 -19.62
N GLY A 75 3.92 12.94 -20.00
CA GLY A 75 2.78 12.53 -20.82
C GLY A 75 3.02 12.78 -22.30
#